data_AF-A0A7V9VEX7-F1
#
_entry.id   AF-A0A7V9VEX7-F1
#
_cell.length_a   1.000
_cell.length_b   1.000
_cell.length_c   1.000
_cell.angle_alpha   90.00
_cell.angle_beta   90.00
_cell.angle_gamma   90.00
#
_symmetry.space_group_name_H-M   'P 1'
#
loop_
_entity.id
_entity.type
_entity.pdbx_description
1 polymer ?
#
loop_
_entity_poly.entity_id
_entity_poly.type
_entity_poly.pdbx_seq_one_letter_code
_entity_poly.pdbx_strand_id
1 'polypeptide(L)'
;MTTHGFLRGTGGDATLASAAAVSATANTLADTLRERRYRVVSEVRGHETHLYVDKNRFARLGTFPFHIALILFMAGGIIGAHFGFRETEFIVAEGESRPIGHGTGLAVRLDRFEDTYDESGIPSEYTSHLTILDGDRPVASDAITVNDPLSHDGVTIYQSSFGQAVRVRVTDLGGSVLYDGAVELGTFTSNANPDAPAGVVVLRPAEVVLTIIAPDLAPLNQPELDALRLADQEIYVRARYTGSQGSLDTRDAVLATRQTADLGAIRVEFLRETRFSLFQVARNPAIPLFIVASVLLVGGLMATFYFPHRRIRGIVSPDPASGGATAHLAPLAKRDWGGQRQFDALLADLAARPDLELVETRPRSASDDFPDH
;
A
#
# COMPACT_ATOMS: atom_id res chain seq x y z
N MET A 1 -48.07 -9.85 -6.28
CA MET A 1 -49.25 -8.99 -6.56
C MET A 1 -49.18 -7.77 -5.66
N THR A 2 -49.42 -6.58 -6.21
CA THR A 2 -49.67 -5.36 -5.41
C THR A 2 -51.15 -5.31 -5.11
N THR A 3 -51.55 -5.28 -3.85
CA THR A 3 -52.95 -5.16 -3.42
C THR A 3 -53.12 -3.91 -2.57
N HIS A 4 -54.35 -3.39 -2.47
CA HIS A 4 -54.66 -2.24 -1.61
C HIS A 4 -54.28 -2.48 -0.14
N GLY A 5 -54.53 -3.69 0.38
CA GLY A 5 -54.10 -4.07 1.74
C GLY A 5 -52.57 -4.14 1.92
N PHE A 6 -51.82 -4.44 0.85
CA PHE A 6 -50.37 -4.43 0.88
C PHE A 6 -49.80 -3.00 0.94
N LEU A 7 -50.40 -2.04 0.23
CA LEU A 7 -49.96 -0.63 0.24
C LEU A 7 -50.19 0.04 1.60
N ARG A 8 -51.30 -0.26 2.27
CA ARG A 8 -51.60 0.29 3.61
C ARG A 8 -50.68 -0.25 4.73
N GLY A 9 -49.98 -1.35 4.49
CA GLY A 9 -49.13 -2.03 5.47
C GLY A 9 -47.64 -1.69 5.42
N THR A 10 -47.20 -0.77 4.53
CA THR A 10 -45.78 -0.44 4.35
C THR A 10 -45.24 0.62 5.32
N GLY A 11 -46.11 1.21 6.15
CA GLY A 11 -45.74 2.19 7.19
C GLY A 11 -45.33 3.55 6.60
N GLY A 12 -45.91 3.93 5.47
CA GLY A 12 -45.60 5.14 4.71
C GLY A 12 -46.27 5.05 3.35
N ASP A 13 -47.35 5.80 3.13
CA ASP A 13 -48.12 5.79 1.90
C ASP A 13 -48.77 7.16 1.66
N ALA A 14 -49.14 7.40 0.40
CA ALA A 14 -49.77 8.64 0.00
C ALA A 14 -50.89 8.40 -1.01
N THR A 15 -51.94 9.20 -0.90
CA THR A 15 -53.09 9.20 -1.79
C THR A 15 -53.13 10.53 -2.52
N LEU A 16 -53.12 10.46 -3.85
CA LEU A 16 -53.30 11.61 -4.74
C LEU A 16 -54.65 11.48 -5.46
N ALA A 17 -55.39 12.57 -5.63
CA ALA A 17 -56.59 12.64 -6.45
C ALA A 17 -56.33 13.42 -7.74
N SER A 18 -57.08 13.08 -8.78
CA SER A 18 -57.07 13.80 -10.06
C SER A 18 -58.47 13.83 -10.65
N ALA A 19 -58.86 14.95 -11.25
CA ALA A 19 -60.09 15.05 -12.01
C ALA A 19 -60.02 14.31 -13.36
N ALA A 20 -58.83 13.87 -13.77
CA ALA A 20 -58.63 13.14 -15.01
C ALA A 20 -58.97 11.64 -14.89
N ALA A 21 -59.23 11.00 -16.04
CA ALA A 21 -59.47 9.57 -16.10
C ALA A 21 -58.23 8.75 -15.66
N VAL A 22 -58.47 7.53 -15.16
CA VAL A 22 -57.44 6.61 -14.62
C VAL A 22 -56.20 6.50 -15.51
N SER A 23 -56.37 6.37 -16.82
CA SER A 23 -55.27 6.24 -17.77
C SER A 23 -54.44 7.53 -17.92
N ALA A 24 -55.08 8.69 -17.92
CA ALA A 24 -54.42 9.98 -17.99
C ALA A 24 -53.63 10.25 -16.70
N THR A 25 -54.24 10.00 -15.53
CA THR A 25 -53.59 10.12 -14.22
C THR A 25 -52.38 9.17 -14.10
N ALA A 26 -52.51 7.92 -14.55
CA ALA A 26 -51.41 6.97 -14.56
C ALA A 26 -50.25 7.41 -15.48
N ASN A 27 -50.54 8.03 -16.62
CA ASN A 27 -49.53 8.57 -17.53
C ASN A 27 -48.80 9.78 -16.92
N THR A 28 -49.53 10.74 -16.34
CA THR A 28 -48.94 11.91 -15.66
C THR A 28 -48.01 11.48 -14.52
N LEU A 29 -48.43 10.50 -13.71
CA LEU A 29 -47.59 9.90 -12.68
C LEU A 29 -46.36 9.23 -13.27
N ALA A 30 -46.53 8.42 -14.33
CA ALA A 30 -45.42 7.71 -14.96
C ALA A 30 -44.37 8.67 -15.55
N ASP A 31 -44.82 9.76 -16.18
CA ASP A 31 -43.94 10.75 -16.80
C ASP A 31 -43.16 11.56 -15.76
N THR A 32 -43.84 12.01 -14.70
CA THR A 32 -43.18 12.73 -13.58
C THR A 32 -42.14 11.84 -12.89
N LEU A 33 -42.42 10.54 -12.73
CA LEU A 33 -41.47 9.57 -12.19
C LEU A 33 -40.27 9.35 -13.13
N ARG A 34 -40.49 9.30 -14.45
CA ARG A 34 -39.43 9.17 -15.45
C ARG A 34 -38.52 10.40 -15.48
N GLU A 35 -39.05 11.61 -15.31
CA GLU A 35 -38.26 12.85 -15.18
C GLU A 35 -37.26 12.75 -14.02
N ARG A 36 -37.66 12.14 -12.90
CA ARG A 36 -36.78 11.86 -11.75
C ARG A 36 -35.88 10.62 -11.93
N ARG A 37 -35.76 10.10 -13.15
CA ARG A 37 -34.99 8.91 -13.56
C ARG A 37 -35.43 7.60 -12.89
N TYR A 38 -36.71 7.49 -12.53
CA TYR A 38 -37.28 6.20 -12.20
C TYR A 38 -37.68 5.47 -13.48
N ARG A 39 -37.59 4.14 -13.45
CA ARG A 39 -38.27 3.31 -14.41
C ARG A 39 -39.66 3.01 -13.90
N VAL A 40 -40.65 3.10 -14.79
CA VAL A 40 -42.05 2.82 -14.47
C VAL A 40 -42.54 1.71 -15.40
N VAL A 41 -43.16 0.69 -14.83
CA VAL A 41 -43.88 -0.38 -15.53
C VAL A 41 -45.33 -0.31 -15.07
N SER A 42 -46.25 -0.19 -16.00
CA SER A 42 -47.69 -0.17 -15.73
C SER A 42 -48.36 -1.44 -16.23
N GLU A 43 -49.39 -1.90 -15.52
CA GLU A 43 -50.24 -3.03 -15.91
C GLU A 43 -51.70 -2.65 -15.62
N VAL A 44 -52.56 -2.68 -16.65
CA VAL A 44 -54.00 -2.41 -16.50
C VAL A 44 -54.69 -3.69 -16.03
N ARG A 45 -55.47 -3.60 -14.95
CA ARG A 45 -56.24 -4.71 -14.40
C ARG A 45 -57.66 -4.26 -14.09
N GLY A 46 -58.60 -4.71 -14.93
CA GLY A 46 -59.99 -4.25 -14.83
C GLY A 46 -60.08 -2.74 -15.05
N HIS A 47 -60.59 -2.01 -14.05
CA HIS A 47 -60.70 -0.55 -14.08
C HIS A 47 -59.52 0.15 -13.38
N GLU A 48 -58.52 -0.59 -12.89
CA GLU A 48 -57.37 -0.03 -12.18
C GLU A 48 -56.09 -0.13 -13.02
N THR A 49 -55.14 0.77 -12.78
CA THR A 49 -53.78 0.69 -13.33
C THR A 49 -52.78 0.51 -12.20
N HIS A 50 -52.08 -0.62 -12.21
CA HIS A 50 -51.01 -0.91 -11.25
C HIS A 50 -49.68 -0.34 -11.77
N LEU A 51 -48.93 0.32 -10.91
CA LEU A 51 -47.62 0.89 -11.19
C LEU A 51 -46.54 0.18 -10.38
N TYR A 52 -45.49 -0.28 -11.05
CA TYR A 52 -44.23 -0.71 -10.44
C TYR A 52 -43.14 0.26 -10.85
N VAL A 53 -42.52 0.87 -9.85
CA VAL A 53 -41.55 1.95 -10.03
C VAL A 53 -40.25 1.54 -9.37
N ASP A 54 -39.13 1.61 -10.09
CA ASP A 54 -37.82 1.25 -9.56
C ASP A 54 -36.69 2.17 -10.02
N LYS A 55 -35.68 2.33 -9.17
CA LYS A 55 -34.46 3.10 -9.46
C LYS A 55 -33.23 2.38 -8.92
N ASN A 56 -32.10 2.52 -9.62
CA ASN A 56 -30.82 1.90 -9.25
C ASN A 56 -30.85 0.37 -9.06
N ARG A 57 -31.63 -0.38 -9.86
CA ARG A 57 -31.73 -1.86 -9.72
C ARG A 57 -30.40 -2.60 -9.78
N PHE A 58 -29.46 -2.08 -10.57
CA PHE A 58 -28.15 -2.70 -10.74
C PHE A 58 -27.19 -2.40 -9.60
N ALA A 59 -27.52 -1.48 -8.69
CA ALA A 59 -26.67 -1.21 -7.52
C ALA A 59 -26.51 -2.43 -6.60
N ARG A 60 -27.50 -3.33 -6.58
CA ARG A 60 -27.38 -4.63 -5.90
C ARG A 60 -26.27 -5.51 -6.47
N LEU A 61 -25.91 -5.31 -7.75
CA LEU A 61 -24.78 -5.99 -8.35
C LEU A 61 -23.44 -5.43 -7.87
N GLY A 62 -23.42 -4.30 -7.16
CA GLY A 62 -22.22 -3.72 -6.55
C GLY A 62 -21.56 -4.61 -5.50
N THR A 63 -22.30 -5.59 -4.95
CA THR A 63 -21.70 -6.63 -4.09
C THR A 63 -20.75 -7.54 -4.86
N PHE A 64 -20.98 -7.82 -6.15
CA PHE A 64 -20.10 -8.67 -6.95
C PHE A 64 -18.67 -8.11 -7.10
N PRO A 65 -18.43 -6.87 -7.57
CA PRO A 65 -17.09 -6.31 -7.64
C PRO A 65 -16.43 -6.21 -6.26
N PHE A 66 -17.21 -5.98 -5.19
CA PHE A 66 -16.69 -6.03 -3.82
C PHE A 66 -16.13 -7.42 -3.44
N HIS A 67 -16.89 -8.49 -3.69
CA HIS A 67 -16.40 -9.85 -3.37
C HIS A 67 -15.25 -10.27 -4.28
N ILE A 68 -15.31 -9.89 -5.57
CA ILE A 68 -14.21 -10.12 -6.52
C ILE A 68 -12.95 -9.42 -6.01
N ALA A 69 -13.03 -8.18 -5.52
CA ALA A 69 -11.90 -7.48 -4.94
C ALA A 69 -11.23 -8.27 -3.80
N LEU A 70 -12.02 -8.84 -2.88
CA LEU A 70 -11.48 -9.67 -1.79
C LEU A 70 -10.72 -10.90 -2.32
N ILE A 71 -11.26 -11.55 -3.37
CA ILE A 71 -10.59 -12.68 -4.03
C ILE A 71 -9.29 -12.22 -4.70
N LEU A 72 -9.30 -11.07 -5.37
CA LEU A 72 -8.09 -10.53 -6.03
C LEU A 72 -7.03 -10.09 -5.01
N PHE A 73 -7.41 -9.56 -3.85
CA PHE A 73 -6.47 -9.29 -2.76
C PHE A 73 -5.83 -10.59 -2.25
N MET A 74 -6.62 -11.64 -2.04
CA MET A 74 -6.10 -12.95 -1.65
C MET A 74 -5.13 -13.50 -2.69
N ALA A 75 -5.53 -13.49 -3.97
CA ALA A 75 -4.69 -13.94 -5.08
C ALA A 75 -3.41 -13.10 -5.21
N GLY A 76 -3.50 -11.77 -5.03
CA GLY A 76 -2.35 -10.89 -5.04
C GLY A 76 -1.38 -11.16 -3.90
N GLY A 77 -1.89 -11.48 -2.70
CA GLY A 77 -1.04 -11.92 -1.58
C GLY A 77 -0.25 -13.18 -1.92
N ILE A 78 -0.91 -14.18 -2.52
CA ILE A 78 -0.29 -15.44 -2.95
C ILE A 78 0.76 -15.17 -4.03
N ILE A 79 0.43 -14.39 -5.06
CA ILE A 79 1.36 -14.05 -6.16
C ILE A 79 2.56 -13.27 -5.63
N GLY A 80 2.33 -12.27 -4.77
CA GLY A 80 3.40 -11.47 -4.18
C GLY A 80 4.32 -12.30 -3.30
N ALA A 81 3.79 -13.25 -2.53
CA ALA A 81 4.59 -14.14 -1.69
C ALA A 81 5.40 -15.17 -2.49
N HIS A 82 4.87 -15.68 -3.59
CA HIS A 82 5.54 -16.72 -4.40
C HIS A 82 6.51 -16.18 -5.45
N PHE A 83 6.20 -15.02 -6.05
CA PHE A 83 6.95 -14.46 -7.18
C PHE A 83 7.62 -13.12 -6.88
N GLY A 84 7.30 -12.52 -5.72
CA GLY A 84 8.00 -11.34 -5.23
C GLY A 84 9.18 -11.70 -4.34
N PHE A 85 10.00 -10.70 -4.03
CA PHE A 85 11.04 -10.81 -3.02
C PHE A 85 11.23 -9.48 -2.30
N ARG A 86 11.84 -9.55 -1.12
CA ARG A 86 12.29 -8.39 -0.35
C ARG A 86 13.57 -8.77 0.39
N GLU A 87 14.62 -8.02 0.14
CA GLU A 87 15.87 -8.09 0.87
C GLU A 87 16.03 -6.77 1.64
N THR A 88 16.13 -6.85 2.96
CA THR A 88 16.24 -5.67 3.85
C THR A 88 17.69 -5.30 4.17
N GLU A 89 18.62 -6.21 3.90
CA GLU A 89 20.05 -6.06 4.21
C GLU A 89 20.90 -6.06 2.92
N PHE A 90 20.54 -5.18 1.99
CA PHE A 90 21.26 -5.02 0.75
C PHE A 90 22.28 -3.88 0.87
N ILE A 91 23.47 -4.20 1.38
CA ILE A 91 24.57 -3.23 1.53
C ILE A 91 25.40 -3.16 0.25
N VAL A 92 25.72 -1.93 -0.16
CA VAL A 92 26.68 -1.63 -1.25
C VAL A 92 27.62 -0.52 -0.80
N ALA A 93 28.92 -0.76 -0.94
CA ALA A 93 29.94 0.25 -0.66
C ALA A 93 30.17 1.17 -1.86
N GLU A 94 30.64 2.38 -1.58
CA GLU A 94 30.88 3.38 -2.62
C GLU A 94 31.96 2.93 -3.62
N GLY A 95 31.62 3.00 -4.90
CA GLY A 95 32.43 2.51 -6.01
C GLY A 95 32.31 1.01 -6.25
N GLU A 96 31.49 0.29 -5.49
CA GLU A 96 31.22 -1.14 -5.68
C GLU A 96 29.84 -1.40 -6.27
N SER A 97 29.69 -2.58 -6.86
CA SER A 97 28.43 -3.07 -7.38
C SER A 97 28.09 -4.42 -6.78
N ARG A 98 26.83 -4.61 -6.40
CA ARG A 98 26.30 -5.86 -5.87
C ARG A 98 25.19 -6.38 -6.78
N PRO A 99 25.24 -7.65 -7.22
CA PRO A 99 24.11 -8.28 -7.91
C PRO A 99 22.88 -8.34 -7.01
N ILE A 100 21.70 -7.98 -7.54
CA ILE A 100 20.42 -8.09 -6.82
C ILE A 100 20.05 -9.57 -6.61
N GLY A 101 20.46 -10.44 -7.53
CA GLY A 101 20.09 -11.85 -7.49
C GLY A 101 18.63 -12.08 -7.87
N HIS A 102 18.01 -13.10 -7.28
CA HIS A 102 16.59 -13.46 -7.49
C HIS A 102 16.17 -13.65 -8.97
N GLY A 103 17.12 -14.03 -9.83
CA GLY A 103 16.85 -14.24 -11.27
C GLY A 103 16.59 -12.95 -12.06
N THR A 104 16.91 -11.78 -11.50
CA THR A 104 16.70 -10.47 -12.18
C THR A 104 17.74 -10.19 -13.26
N GLY A 105 18.97 -10.72 -13.11
CA GLY A 105 20.11 -10.33 -13.96
C GLY A 105 20.67 -8.93 -13.67
N LEU A 106 20.07 -8.21 -12.71
CA LEU A 106 20.41 -6.83 -12.39
C LEU A 106 21.44 -6.75 -11.25
N ALA A 107 22.21 -5.67 -11.25
CA ALA A 107 23.09 -5.27 -10.16
C ALA A 107 22.86 -3.80 -9.80
N VAL A 108 23.20 -3.42 -8.57
CA VAL A 108 23.17 -2.04 -8.09
C VAL A 108 24.60 -1.61 -7.81
N ARG A 109 25.01 -0.48 -8.37
CA ARG A 109 26.27 0.18 -8.06
C ARG A 109 26.00 1.45 -7.26
N LEU A 110 26.73 1.64 -6.17
CA LEU A 110 26.74 2.90 -5.43
C LEU A 110 27.86 3.77 -6.03
N ASP A 111 27.48 4.77 -6.81
CA ASP A 111 28.43 5.66 -7.47
C ASP A 111 29.05 6.65 -6.49
N ARG A 112 28.22 7.17 -5.57
CA ARG A 112 28.60 8.16 -4.56
C ARG A 112 27.58 8.18 -3.44
N PHE A 113 28.04 8.41 -2.21
CA PHE A 113 27.20 8.72 -1.07
C PHE A 113 27.52 10.12 -0.52
N GLU A 114 26.48 10.92 -0.32
CA GLU A 114 26.59 12.27 0.25
C GLU A 114 25.72 12.37 1.50
N ASP A 115 26.25 12.99 2.56
CA ASP A 115 25.52 13.29 3.78
C ASP A 115 25.67 14.77 4.16
N THR A 116 24.66 15.30 4.81
CA THR A 116 24.71 16.62 5.44
C THR A 116 24.31 16.47 6.90
N TYR A 117 24.88 17.34 7.73
CA TYR A 117 24.64 17.37 9.17
C TYR A 117 24.03 18.72 9.52
N ASP A 118 23.09 18.73 10.46
CA ASP A 118 22.59 19.96 11.03
C ASP A 118 23.60 20.59 12.02
N GLU A 119 23.27 21.77 12.56
CA GLU A 119 24.11 22.47 13.55
C GLU A 119 24.36 21.67 14.83
N SER A 120 23.53 20.64 15.10
CA SER A 120 23.64 19.75 16.26
C SER A 120 24.49 18.50 15.96
N GLY A 121 25.01 18.35 14.73
CA GLY A 121 25.80 17.20 14.31
C GLY A 121 24.96 15.95 14.03
N ILE A 122 23.65 16.10 13.82
CA ILE A 122 22.75 15.00 13.45
C ILE A 122 22.66 14.94 11.92
N PRO A 123 22.80 13.76 11.29
CA PRO A 123 22.58 13.61 9.85
C PRO A 123 21.17 14.10 9.47
N SER A 124 21.08 15.15 8.66
CA SER A 124 19.82 15.77 8.23
C SER A 124 19.31 15.21 6.91
N GLU A 125 20.23 14.92 5.99
CA GLU A 125 19.94 14.32 4.69
C GLU A 125 21.10 13.43 4.27
N TYR A 126 20.78 12.26 3.71
CA TYR A 126 21.76 11.38 3.09
C TYR A 126 21.23 10.87 1.75
N THR A 127 22.05 11.04 0.72
CA THR A 127 21.73 10.82 -0.67
C THR A 127 22.67 9.77 -1.26
N SER A 128 22.09 8.75 -1.91
CA SER A 128 22.85 7.74 -2.64
C SER A 128 22.67 7.93 -4.13
N HIS A 129 23.77 8.19 -4.83
CA HIS A 129 23.80 8.16 -6.29
C HIS A 129 23.97 6.72 -6.74
N LEU A 130 22.92 6.17 -7.35
CA LEU A 130 22.85 4.77 -7.76
C LEU A 130 22.82 4.62 -9.26
N THR A 131 23.41 3.53 -9.72
CA THR A 131 23.22 3.02 -11.07
C THR A 131 22.80 1.55 -11.02
N ILE A 132 21.66 1.25 -11.64
CA ILE A 132 21.23 -0.13 -11.91
C ILE A 132 21.89 -0.59 -13.20
N LEU A 133 22.51 -1.76 -13.13
CA LEU A 133 23.26 -2.38 -14.21
C LEU A 133 22.56 -3.67 -14.67
N ASP A 134 22.53 -3.90 -15.97
CA ASP A 134 22.18 -5.18 -16.61
C ASP A 134 23.45 -5.71 -17.30
N GLY A 135 24.12 -6.66 -16.63
CA GLY A 135 25.54 -6.93 -16.89
C GLY A 135 26.40 -5.70 -16.58
N ASP A 136 27.18 -5.22 -17.56
CA ASP A 136 27.98 -3.99 -17.44
C ASP A 136 27.26 -2.74 -17.94
N ARG A 137 26.03 -2.88 -18.47
CA ARG A 137 25.29 -1.80 -19.11
C ARG A 137 24.44 -1.05 -18.08
N PRO A 138 24.58 0.27 -17.93
CA PRO A 138 23.68 1.07 -17.10
C PRO A 138 22.29 1.13 -17.74
N VAL A 139 21.26 0.79 -16.97
CA VAL A 139 19.85 0.78 -17.42
C VAL A 139 18.97 1.80 -16.69
N ALA A 140 19.39 2.24 -15.51
CA ALA A 140 18.80 3.37 -14.79
C ALA A 140 19.85 3.98 -13.86
N SER A 141 19.85 5.30 -13.70
CA SER A 141 20.71 5.99 -12.74
C SER A 141 19.94 7.14 -12.13
N ASP A 142 20.00 7.29 -10.81
CA ASP A 142 19.37 8.40 -10.11
C ASP A 142 20.00 8.64 -8.73
N ALA A 143 19.74 9.81 -8.15
CA ALA A 143 20.04 10.10 -6.76
C ALA A 143 18.82 9.78 -5.90
N ILE A 144 18.95 8.88 -4.93
CA ILE A 144 17.84 8.46 -4.07
C ILE A 144 18.01 8.96 -2.64
N THR A 145 16.87 9.23 -2.00
CA THR A 145 16.76 9.53 -0.56
C THR A 145 15.79 8.55 0.10
N VAL A 146 15.57 8.64 1.42
CA VAL A 146 14.68 7.75 2.18
C VAL A 146 13.25 7.70 1.61
N ASN A 147 12.75 8.82 1.08
CA ASN A 147 11.37 8.93 0.57
C ASN A 147 11.27 8.94 -0.95
N ASP A 148 12.41 8.88 -1.67
CA ASP A 148 12.45 8.94 -3.13
C ASP A 148 13.25 7.75 -3.69
N PRO A 149 12.60 6.58 -3.87
CA PRO A 149 13.28 5.34 -4.26
C PRO A 149 13.44 5.21 -5.77
N LEU A 150 14.50 4.50 -6.22
CA LEU A 150 14.73 4.19 -7.63
C LEU A 150 14.05 2.87 -8.00
N SER A 151 13.26 2.87 -9.09
CA SER A 151 12.60 1.67 -9.61
C SER A 151 12.96 1.37 -11.06
N HIS A 152 13.24 0.10 -11.36
CA HIS A 152 13.47 -0.40 -12.72
C HIS A 152 12.99 -1.86 -12.86
N ASP A 153 12.31 -2.17 -13.95
CA ASP A 153 11.73 -3.51 -14.24
C ASP A 153 10.94 -4.16 -13.08
N GLY A 154 10.20 -3.31 -12.34
CA GLY A 154 9.41 -3.72 -11.18
C GLY A 154 10.22 -4.02 -9.91
N VAL A 155 11.54 -3.88 -9.94
CA VAL A 155 12.41 -3.86 -8.76
C VAL A 155 12.52 -2.42 -8.26
N THR A 156 12.36 -2.22 -6.95
CA THR A 156 12.49 -0.93 -6.29
C THR A 156 13.57 -1.01 -5.22
N ILE A 157 14.44 0.00 -5.21
CA ILE A 157 15.55 0.16 -4.26
C ILE A 157 15.19 1.32 -3.34
N TYR A 158 15.03 1.02 -2.05
CA TYR A 158 14.74 2.00 -1.02
C TYR A 158 16.00 2.25 -0.19
N GLN A 159 16.36 3.51 0.01
CA GLN A 159 17.38 3.88 0.99
C GLN A 159 16.88 3.52 2.40
N SER A 160 17.68 2.77 3.16
CA SER A 160 17.34 2.38 4.53
C SER A 160 18.28 2.95 5.58
N SER A 161 19.59 2.88 5.36
CA SER A 161 20.60 3.40 6.29
C SER A 161 21.94 3.58 5.55
N PHE A 162 22.99 3.94 6.27
CA PHE A 162 24.35 4.09 5.76
C PHE A 162 25.35 3.88 6.89
N GLY A 163 26.62 3.73 6.54
CA GLY A 163 27.68 3.60 7.52
C GLY A 163 29.07 3.75 6.92
N GLN A 164 30.07 3.62 7.79
CA GLN A 164 31.46 3.65 7.39
C GLN A 164 31.93 2.26 6.96
N ALA A 165 32.86 2.23 6.02
CA ALA A 165 33.55 1.02 5.61
C ALA A 165 35.02 1.34 5.36
N VAL A 166 35.84 0.30 5.26
CA VAL A 166 37.25 0.43 4.88
C VAL A 166 37.55 -0.48 3.71
N ARG A 167 38.20 0.05 2.69
CA ARG A 167 38.62 -0.75 1.54
C ARG A 167 39.94 -1.42 1.87
N VAL A 168 39.96 -2.75 1.81
CA VAL A 168 41.16 -3.54 2.07
C VAL A 168 41.42 -4.50 0.92
N ARG A 169 42.71 -4.75 0.68
CA ARG A 169 43.15 -5.80 -0.21
C ARG A 169 43.95 -6.82 0.59
N VAL A 170 43.53 -8.08 0.52
CA VAL A 170 44.19 -9.19 1.19
C VAL A 170 44.74 -10.15 0.15
N THR A 171 46.01 -10.50 0.30
CA THR A 171 46.71 -11.45 -0.56
C THR A 171 47.32 -12.57 0.26
N ASP A 172 47.54 -13.74 -0.36
CA ASP A 172 48.47 -14.72 0.20
C ASP A 172 49.92 -14.23 0.05
N LEU A 173 50.89 -14.92 0.70
CA LEU A 173 52.31 -14.58 0.55
C LEU A 173 52.86 -14.79 -0.88
N GLY A 174 52.14 -15.52 -1.73
CA GLY A 174 52.45 -15.72 -3.15
C GLY A 174 51.92 -14.60 -4.05
N GLY A 175 51.14 -13.65 -3.51
CA GLY A 175 50.53 -12.54 -4.23
C GLY A 175 49.13 -12.81 -4.80
N SER A 176 48.54 -13.98 -4.57
CA SER A 176 47.16 -14.27 -5.00
C SER A 176 46.18 -13.46 -4.16
N VAL A 177 45.22 -12.79 -4.80
CA VAL A 177 44.19 -12.00 -4.09
C VAL A 177 43.20 -12.94 -3.42
N LEU A 178 43.10 -12.84 -2.09
CA LEU A 178 42.12 -13.54 -1.27
C LEU A 178 40.84 -12.70 -1.09
N TYR A 179 40.98 -11.37 -1.07
CA TYR A 179 39.89 -10.41 -0.95
C TYR A 179 40.33 -9.03 -1.46
N ASP A 180 39.47 -8.32 -2.19
CA ASP A 180 39.68 -6.92 -2.61
C ASP A 180 38.30 -6.25 -2.61
N GLY A 181 38.03 -5.44 -1.59
CA GLY A 181 36.72 -4.82 -1.42
C GLY A 181 36.57 -4.04 -0.12
N ALA A 182 35.38 -3.48 0.07
CA ALA A 182 35.00 -2.73 1.25
C ALA A 182 34.48 -3.64 2.37
N VAL A 183 34.96 -3.38 3.59
CA VAL A 183 34.52 -4.04 4.81
C VAL A 183 33.67 -3.07 5.61
N GLU A 184 32.40 -3.42 5.79
CA GLU A 184 31.44 -2.66 6.58
C GLU A 184 31.87 -2.62 8.06
N LEU A 185 31.84 -1.42 8.64
CA LEU A 185 32.16 -1.19 10.04
C LEU A 185 30.89 -0.84 10.82
N GLY A 186 30.90 -1.17 12.11
CA GLY A 186 29.77 -0.87 13.02
C GLY A 186 28.72 -1.97 13.11
N THR A 187 28.96 -3.14 12.49
CA THR A 187 28.10 -4.33 12.66
C THR A 187 28.19 -4.87 14.10
N PHE A 188 29.34 -4.67 14.75
CA PHE A 188 29.56 -4.97 16.16
C PHE A 188 30.69 -4.07 16.69
N THR A 189 30.81 -3.99 18.01
CA THR A 189 31.96 -3.39 18.69
C THR A 189 32.89 -4.50 19.21
N SER A 190 34.20 -4.29 19.07
CA SER A 190 35.19 -5.26 19.51
C SER A 190 35.63 -4.97 20.93
N ASN A 191 35.70 -5.98 21.80
CA ASN A 191 36.27 -5.82 23.14
C ASN A 191 37.74 -5.35 23.13
N ALA A 192 38.44 -5.45 22.00
CA ALA A 192 39.81 -4.98 21.86
C ALA A 192 39.91 -3.45 21.78
N ASN A 193 38.87 -2.78 21.31
CA ASN A 193 38.73 -1.32 21.37
C ASN A 193 37.26 -1.01 21.65
N PRO A 194 36.86 -0.95 22.95
CA PRO A 194 35.48 -0.68 23.32
C PRO A 194 34.94 0.57 22.62
N ASP A 195 33.67 0.56 22.26
CA ASP A 195 32.96 1.65 21.58
C ASP A 195 33.40 1.97 20.13
N ALA A 196 34.54 1.44 19.68
CA ALA A 196 35.03 1.61 18.32
C ALA A 196 34.29 0.69 17.31
N PRO A 197 33.98 1.18 16.10
CA PRO A 197 33.29 0.40 15.08
C PRO A 197 34.21 -0.69 14.51
N ALA A 198 33.70 -1.91 14.43
CA ALA A 198 34.44 -3.04 13.90
C ALA A 198 33.69 -3.77 12.77
N GLY A 199 34.47 -4.46 11.93
CA GLY A 199 34.03 -5.29 10.82
C GLY A 199 34.79 -6.61 10.77
N VAL A 200 34.23 -7.60 10.08
CA VAL A 200 34.86 -8.92 9.92
C VAL A 200 34.78 -9.36 8.47
N VAL A 201 35.89 -9.89 7.96
CA VAL A 201 35.94 -10.63 6.71
C VAL A 201 36.40 -12.06 6.99
N VAL A 202 35.67 -13.03 6.44
CA VAL A 202 36.03 -14.44 6.51
C VAL A 202 36.69 -14.87 5.20
N LEU A 203 38.00 -15.08 5.25
CA LEU A 203 38.84 -15.49 4.12
C LEU A 203 38.85 -17.02 4.05
N ARG A 204 37.75 -17.59 3.51
CA ARG A 204 37.57 -19.05 3.44
C ARG A 204 38.75 -19.83 2.82
N PRO A 205 39.40 -19.38 1.72
CA PRO A 205 40.52 -20.12 1.13
C PRO A 205 41.73 -20.27 2.06
N ALA A 206 41.89 -19.36 3.03
CA ALA A 206 43.01 -19.36 3.97
C ALA A 206 42.59 -19.77 5.40
N GLU A 207 41.31 -20.09 5.62
CA GLU A 207 40.72 -20.34 6.95
C GLU A 207 41.03 -19.23 7.98
N VAL A 208 41.09 -17.98 7.51
CA VAL A 208 41.36 -16.79 8.35
C VAL A 208 40.10 -15.98 8.59
N VAL A 209 39.88 -15.60 9.84
CA VAL A 209 38.93 -14.54 10.19
C VAL A 209 39.71 -13.26 10.42
N LEU A 210 39.50 -12.25 9.58
CA LEU A 210 40.12 -10.93 9.69
C LEU A 210 39.13 -9.99 10.37
N THR A 211 39.44 -9.58 11.60
CA THR A 211 38.74 -8.50 12.29
C THR A 211 39.43 -7.18 11.99
N ILE A 212 38.64 -6.16 11.66
CA ILE A 212 39.11 -4.80 11.41
C ILE A 212 38.41 -3.87 12.38
N ILE A 213 39.15 -2.96 13.00
CA ILE A 213 38.66 -1.98 13.96
C ILE A 213 39.16 -0.61 13.49
N ALA A 214 38.25 0.34 13.32
CA ALA A 214 38.57 1.73 13.02
C ALA A 214 38.56 2.57 14.32
N PRO A 215 39.11 3.79 14.33
CA PRO A 215 38.99 4.71 15.45
C PRO A 215 37.53 5.04 15.76
N ASP A 216 37.24 5.36 17.02
CA ASP A 216 35.94 5.91 17.39
C ASP A 216 35.91 7.40 17.06
N LEU A 217 35.13 7.75 16.04
CA LEU A 217 34.95 9.15 15.63
C LEU A 217 33.64 9.75 16.15
N ALA A 218 32.88 9.03 17.00
CA ALA A 218 31.58 9.47 17.48
C ALA A 218 31.73 10.48 18.63
N PRO A 219 31.35 11.76 18.47
CA PRO A 219 31.54 12.77 19.51
C PRO A 219 30.73 12.50 20.79
N LEU A 220 29.70 11.65 20.69
CA LEU A 220 28.80 11.28 21.79
C LEU A 220 29.41 10.24 22.74
N ASN A 221 30.44 9.50 22.32
CA ASN A 221 31.11 8.49 23.13
C ASN A 221 32.18 9.14 24.01
N GLN A 222 31.74 9.88 25.05
CA GLN A 222 32.64 10.52 26.00
C GLN A 222 32.49 9.96 27.42
N PRO A 223 33.58 9.52 28.09
CA PRO A 223 34.96 9.51 27.57
C PRO A 223 35.17 8.42 26.52
N GLU A 224 36.00 8.71 25.52
CA GLU A 224 36.40 7.73 24.49
C GLU A 224 37.20 6.59 25.15
N LEU A 225 36.82 5.35 24.85
CA LEU A 225 37.49 4.14 25.36
C LEU A 225 38.48 3.57 24.34
N ASP A 226 39.46 4.38 23.92
CA ASP A 226 40.45 3.99 22.92
C ASP A 226 41.65 3.23 23.54
N ALA A 227 41.45 1.93 23.74
CA ALA A 227 42.50 1.02 24.21
C ALA A 227 43.61 0.79 23.17
N LEU A 228 43.31 0.97 21.87
CA LEU A 228 44.27 0.75 20.78
C LEU A 228 45.05 2.00 20.37
N ARG A 229 44.61 3.20 20.78
CA ARG A 229 45.28 4.48 20.47
C ARG A 229 45.37 4.72 18.96
N LEU A 230 44.28 4.46 18.24
CA LEU A 230 44.25 4.59 16.79
C LEU A 230 44.15 6.06 16.39
N ALA A 231 45.08 6.51 15.54
CA ALA A 231 44.96 7.83 14.94
C ALA A 231 43.85 7.85 13.88
N ASP A 232 43.45 9.07 13.48
CA ASP A 232 42.66 9.24 12.28
C ASP A 232 43.39 8.61 11.08
N GLN A 233 42.64 7.93 10.22
CA GLN A 233 43.15 7.16 9.08
C GLN A 233 44.05 5.96 9.42
N GLU A 234 43.95 5.44 10.63
CA GLU A 234 44.51 4.14 11.00
C GLU A 234 43.41 3.10 11.21
N ILE A 235 43.74 1.86 10.94
CA ILE A 235 42.92 0.71 11.33
C ILE A 235 43.76 -0.29 12.10
N TYR A 236 43.15 -0.96 13.06
CA TYR A 236 43.69 -2.16 13.65
C TYR A 236 43.13 -3.38 12.93
N VAL A 237 44.02 -4.28 12.51
CA VAL A 237 43.67 -5.53 11.86
C VAL A 237 44.14 -6.70 12.70
N ARG A 238 43.28 -7.71 12.87
CA ARG A 238 43.59 -8.96 13.58
C ARG A 238 43.16 -10.15 12.75
N ALA A 239 44.14 -10.92 12.28
CA ALA A 239 43.95 -12.20 11.63
C ALA A 239 43.91 -13.31 12.68
N ARG A 240 42.84 -14.09 12.70
CA ARG A 240 42.71 -15.29 13.52
C ARG A 240 42.75 -16.53 12.63
N TYR A 241 43.74 -17.38 12.87
CA TYR A 241 43.93 -18.66 12.21
C TYR A 241 43.34 -19.78 13.05
N THR A 242 42.61 -20.69 12.41
CA THR A 242 42.14 -21.92 13.06
C THR A 242 43.19 -23.02 12.87
N GLY A 243 43.87 -23.41 13.95
CA GLY A 243 44.89 -24.46 13.90
C GLY A 243 44.30 -25.88 14.02
N SER A 244 45.06 -26.89 13.56
CA SER A 244 44.75 -28.29 13.82
C SER A 244 44.84 -28.58 15.33
N GLN A 245 43.74 -29.04 15.94
CA GLN A 245 43.52 -29.21 17.40
C GLN A 245 43.00 -27.99 18.19
N GLY A 246 42.46 -26.97 17.52
CA GLY A 246 41.75 -25.88 18.22
C GLY A 246 42.65 -24.83 18.88
N SER A 247 43.95 -24.86 18.58
CA SER A 247 44.85 -23.74 18.86
C SER A 247 44.50 -22.56 17.96
N LEU A 248 44.44 -21.35 18.53
CA LEU A 248 44.17 -20.11 17.82
C LEU A 248 45.48 -19.32 17.73
N ASP A 249 46.04 -19.19 16.52
CA ASP A 249 47.11 -18.22 16.26
C ASP A 249 46.46 -16.90 15.85
N THR A 250 46.82 -15.82 16.54
CA THR A 250 46.32 -14.48 16.26
C THR A 250 47.48 -13.56 15.92
N ARG A 251 47.40 -12.90 14.77
CA ARG A 251 48.36 -11.90 14.32
C ARG A 251 47.66 -10.58 14.12
N ASP A 252 48.30 -9.50 14.52
CA ASP A 252 47.73 -8.18 14.48
C ASP A 252 48.72 -7.10 14.06
N ALA A 253 48.19 -6.01 13.53
CA ALA A 253 48.93 -4.83 13.16
C ALA A 253 48.01 -3.60 13.19
N VAL A 254 48.62 -2.43 13.36
CA VAL A 254 48.00 -1.15 13.01
C VAL A 254 48.48 -0.75 11.63
N LEU A 255 47.56 -0.33 10.78
CA LEU A 255 47.82 0.07 9.40
C LEU A 255 47.28 1.47 9.18
N ALA A 256 48.13 2.41 8.75
CA ALA A 256 47.68 3.66 8.20
C ALA A 256 47.26 3.50 6.73
N THR A 257 46.52 4.46 6.19
CA THR A 257 46.09 4.45 4.78
C THR A 257 47.25 4.22 3.81
N ARG A 258 47.06 3.27 2.88
CA ARG A 258 48.03 2.71 1.91
C ARG A 258 49.20 1.93 2.50
N GLN A 259 49.13 1.53 3.77
CA GLN A 259 50.12 0.64 4.36
C GLN A 259 49.72 -0.84 4.24
N THR A 260 50.73 -1.70 4.29
CA THR A 260 50.60 -3.15 4.25
C THR A 260 51.25 -3.80 5.47
N ALA A 261 50.66 -4.88 5.98
CA ALA A 261 51.29 -5.72 7.00
C ALA A 261 51.13 -7.21 6.67
N ASP A 262 52.17 -7.96 6.99
CA ASP A 262 52.18 -9.42 6.90
C ASP A 262 51.69 -10.00 8.22
N LEU A 263 50.52 -10.64 8.19
CA LEU A 263 49.84 -11.18 9.36
C LEU A 263 49.92 -12.71 9.38
N GLY A 264 51.10 -13.29 9.17
CA GLY A 264 51.27 -14.74 9.04
C GLY A 264 51.26 -15.17 7.57
N ALA A 265 50.24 -15.93 7.16
CA ALA A 265 50.11 -16.45 5.78
C ALA A 265 49.44 -15.48 4.80
N ILE A 266 48.96 -14.33 5.29
CA ILE A 266 48.31 -13.30 4.49
C ILE A 266 49.03 -11.96 4.63
N ARG A 267 48.95 -11.15 3.58
CA ARG A 267 49.30 -9.74 3.57
C ARG A 267 48.04 -8.91 3.43
N VAL A 268 47.84 -7.98 4.35
CA VAL A 268 46.69 -7.05 4.36
C VAL A 268 47.19 -5.66 3.99
N GLU A 269 46.52 -5.03 3.03
CA GLU A 269 46.71 -3.64 2.62
C GLU A 269 45.45 -2.83 3.00
N PHE A 270 45.64 -1.76 3.76
CA PHE A 270 44.57 -0.78 3.98
C PHE A 270 44.61 0.26 2.86
N LEU A 271 43.61 0.32 2.00
CA LEU A 271 43.63 1.21 0.84
C LEU A 271 43.15 2.62 1.18
N ARG A 272 42.02 2.73 1.87
CA ARG A 272 41.37 3.98 2.31
C ARG A 272 40.08 3.69 3.08
N GLU A 273 39.59 4.70 3.79
CA GLU A 273 38.21 4.77 4.27
C GLU A 273 37.24 4.91 3.10
N THR A 274 36.03 4.40 3.30
CA THR A 274 34.92 4.55 2.38
C THR A 274 33.60 4.53 3.16
N ARG A 275 32.50 4.56 2.45
CA ARG A 275 31.16 4.51 3.02
C ARG A 275 30.35 3.46 2.30
N PHE A 276 29.31 2.99 2.97
CA PHE A 276 28.31 2.12 2.38
C PHE A 276 26.92 2.71 2.60
N SER A 277 26.00 2.31 1.73
CA SER A 277 24.58 2.47 1.97
C SER A 277 23.89 1.12 2.09
N LEU A 278 22.96 1.08 3.04
CA LEU A 278 22.06 -0.04 3.28
C LEU A 278 20.76 0.23 2.54
N PHE A 279 20.39 -0.68 1.67
CA PHE A 279 19.17 -0.61 0.89
C PHE A 279 18.21 -1.73 1.28
N GLN A 280 16.92 -1.45 1.10
CA GLN A 280 15.92 -2.49 0.93
C GLN A 280 15.63 -2.63 -0.56
N VAL A 281 15.83 -3.83 -1.12
CA VAL A 281 15.52 -4.12 -2.52
C VAL A 281 14.31 -5.05 -2.57
N ALA A 282 13.28 -4.67 -3.31
CA ALA A 282 12.05 -5.45 -3.39
C ALA A 282 11.44 -5.46 -4.78
N ARG A 283 10.78 -6.57 -5.12
CA ARG A 283 9.92 -6.69 -6.30
C ARG A 283 8.60 -7.30 -5.87
N ASN A 284 7.50 -6.67 -6.25
CA ASN A 284 6.17 -7.22 -6.01
C ASN A 284 5.32 -7.22 -7.30
N PRO A 285 5.23 -8.35 -8.01
CA PRO A 285 4.46 -8.43 -9.26
C PRO A 285 2.94 -8.31 -9.04
N ALA A 286 2.45 -8.40 -7.80
CA ALA A 286 1.02 -8.31 -7.49
C ALA A 286 0.49 -6.87 -7.33
N ILE A 287 1.35 -5.84 -7.39
CA ILE A 287 0.91 -4.43 -7.21
C ILE A 287 -0.23 -4.04 -8.16
N PRO A 288 -0.18 -4.31 -9.48
CA PRO A 288 -1.29 -3.97 -10.38
C PRO A 288 -2.61 -4.66 -9.98
N LEU A 289 -2.52 -5.91 -9.51
CA LEU A 289 -3.68 -6.67 -9.04
C LEU A 289 -4.31 -6.04 -7.80
N PHE A 290 -3.50 -5.57 -6.85
CA PHE A 290 -3.99 -4.86 -5.67
C PHE A 290 -4.64 -3.52 -6.02
N ILE A 291 -4.13 -2.80 -7.02
CA ILE A 291 -4.75 -1.56 -7.49
C ILE A 291 -6.14 -1.85 -8.07
N VAL A 292 -6.25 -2.85 -8.95
CA VAL A 292 -7.54 -3.28 -9.52
C VAL A 292 -8.50 -3.72 -8.42
N ALA A 293 -8.03 -4.53 -7.46
CA ALA A 293 -8.82 -4.95 -6.31
C ALA A 293 -9.33 -3.74 -5.49
N SER A 294 -8.47 -2.76 -5.22
CA SER A 294 -8.83 -1.54 -4.48
C SER A 294 -9.91 -0.73 -5.20
N VAL A 295 -9.78 -0.55 -6.53
CA VAL A 295 -10.77 0.16 -7.35
C VAL A 295 -12.12 -0.58 -7.32
N LEU A 296 -12.12 -1.91 -7.48
CA LEU A 296 -13.33 -2.72 -7.42
C LEU A 296 -13.99 -2.71 -6.05
N LEU A 297 -13.19 -2.73 -4.97
CA LEU A 297 -13.67 -2.68 -3.59
C LEU A 297 -14.42 -1.36 -3.33
N VAL A 298 -13.75 -0.24 -3.60
CA VAL A 298 -14.31 1.10 -3.40
C VAL A 298 -15.52 1.32 -4.33
N GLY A 299 -15.39 0.96 -5.61
CA GLY A 299 -16.46 1.09 -6.60
C GLY A 299 -17.69 0.25 -6.24
N GLY A 300 -17.51 -0.98 -5.77
CA GLY A 300 -18.60 -1.84 -5.33
C GLY A 300 -19.32 -1.31 -4.09
N LEU A 301 -18.55 -0.76 -3.14
CA LEU A 301 -19.09 -0.12 -1.94
C LEU A 301 -19.87 1.15 -2.29
N MET A 302 -19.31 2.00 -3.15
CA MET A 302 -19.97 3.22 -3.64
C MET A 302 -21.27 2.88 -4.37
N ALA A 303 -21.26 1.90 -5.27
CA ALA A 303 -22.45 1.45 -5.98
C ALA A 303 -23.55 1.02 -4.99
N THR A 304 -23.18 0.29 -3.94
CA THR A 304 -24.13 -0.23 -2.94
C THR A 304 -24.73 0.87 -2.07
N PHE A 305 -23.92 1.83 -1.60
CA PHE A 305 -24.38 2.84 -0.64
C PHE A 305 -24.91 4.14 -1.26
N TYR A 306 -24.34 4.62 -2.36
CA TYR A 306 -24.77 5.88 -2.98
C TYR A 306 -25.95 5.70 -3.92
N PHE A 307 -26.15 4.49 -4.46
CA PHE A 307 -27.23 4.19 -5.38
C PHE A 307 -28.17 3.11 -4.81
N PRO A 308 -28.72 3.26 -3.58
CA PRO A 308 -29.60 2.25 -3.01
C PRO A 308 -30.77 1.95 -3.96
N HIS A 309 -31.12 0.67 -4.08
CA HIS A 309 -32.22 0.25 -4.94
C HIS A 309 -33.55 0.72 -4.35
N ARG A 310 -34.17 1.71 -5.00
CA ARG A 310 -35.47 2.26 -4.59
C ARG A 310 -36.58 1.56 -5.36
N ARG A 311 -37.67 1.27 -4.67
CA ARG A 311 -38.88 0.68 -5.25
C ARG A 311 -40.09 1.39 -4.69
N ILE A 312 -41.03 1.76 -5.54
CA ILE A 312 -42.33 2.31 -5.18
C ILE A 312 -43.38 1.48 -5.91
N ARG A 313 -44.50 1.23 -5.26
CA ARG A 313 -45.67 0.60 -5.87
C ARG A 313 -46.83 1.57 -5.84
N GLY A 314 -47.61 1.56 -6.90
CA GLY A 314 -48.78 2.40 -7.05
C GLY A 314 -49.99 1.62 -7.55
N ILE A 315 -51.19 2.07 -7.17
CA ILE A 315 -52.45 1.67 -7.81
C ILE A 315 -53.22 2.94 -8.11
N VAL A 316 -53.64 3.10 -9.37
CA VAL A 316 -54.56 4.16 -9.79
C VAL A 316 -55.94 3.53 -10.02
N SER A 317 -56.92 3.98 -9.26
CA SER A 317 -58.29 3.46 -9.26
C SER A 317 -59.27 4.58 -9.65
N PRO A 318 -60.45 4.27 -10.22
CA PRO A 318 -61.47 5.28 -10.48
C PRO A 318 -62.02 5.81 -9.16
N ASP A 319 -62.28 7.11 -9.10
CA ASP A 319 -62.95 7.75 -7.95
C ASP A 319 -64.47 7.82 -8.21
N PRO A 320 -65.30 7.04 -7.49
CA PRO A 320 -66.74 7.05 -7.68
C PRO A 320 -67.41 8.38 -7.30
N ALA A 321 -66.77 9.19 -6.45
CA ALA A 321 -67.35 10.43 -5.94
C ALA A 321 -67.11 11.63 -6.86
N SER A 322 -65.93 11.73 -7.47
CA SER A 322 -65.54 12.84 -8.34
C SER A 322 -65.65 12.53 -9.84
N GLY A 323 -65.78 11.25 -10.21
CA GLY A 323 -65.70 10.80 -11.62
C GLY A 323 -64.27 10.82 -12.19
N GLY A 324 -63.27 11.17 -11.37
CA GLY A 324 -61.85 11.20 -11.71
C GLY A 324 -61.12 9.90 -11.30
N ALA A 325 -59.88 10.03 -10.82
CA ALA A 325 -59.06 8.92 -10.39
C ALA A 325 -58.31 9.20 -9.07
N THR A 326 -58.16 8.18 -8.24
CA THR A 326 -57.31 8.19 -7.05
C THR A 326 -56.08 7.32 -7.26
N ALA A 327 -54.90 7.80 -6.84
CA ALA A 327 -53.64 7.10 -6.92
C ALA A 327 -53.04 6.88 -5.54
N HIS A 328 -52.93 5.61 -5.14
CA HIS A 328 -52.26 5.21 -3.90
C HIS A 328 -50.83 4.80 -4.20
N LEU A 329 -49.84 5.47 -3.62
CA LEU A 329 -48.41 5.22 -3.80
C LEU A 329 -47.76 4.84 -2.47
N ALA A 330 -46.88 3.83 -2.47
CA ALA A 330 -46.12 3.46 -1.29
C ALA A 330 -44.68 2.98 -1.62
N PRO A 331 -43.64 3.46 -0.90
CA PRO A 331 -42.28 2.95 -1.02
C PRO A 331 -42.13 1.55 -0.42
N LEU A 332 -41.36 0.70 -1.08
CA LEU A 332 -41.11 -0.69 -0.68
C LEU A 332 -39.90 -0.82 0.26
N ALA A 333 -39.80 0.08 1.24
CA ALA A 333 -38.58 0.29 2.02
C ALA A 333 -38.87 0.36 3.53
N LYS A 334 -39.26 -0.79 4.11
CA LYS A 334 -39.75 -0.89 5.50
C LYS A 334 -38.75 -0.47 6.59
N ARG A 335 -37.46 -0.24 6.29
CA ARG A 335 -36.41 0.12 7.29
C ARG A 335 -35.40 1.16 6.77
N ASP A 336 -35.79 1.95 5.76
CA ASP A 336 -34.87 2.80 4.99
C ASP A 336 -35.31 4.28 5.06
N TRP A 337 -34.90 4.95 6.12
CA TRP A 337 -35.21 6.36 6.38
C TRP A 337 -34.75 7.30 5.25
N GLY A 338 -33.66 6.98 4.56
CA GLY A 338 -33.20 7.73 3.39
C GLY A 338 -34.14 7.56 2.18
N GLY A 339 -34.70 6.37 2.00
CA GLY A 339 -35.74 6.09 1.01
C GLY A 339 -37.04 6.85 1.30
N GLN A 340 -37.43 6.94 2.58
CA GLN A 340 -38.61 7.70 2.99
C GLN A 340 -38.49 9.19 2.65
N ARG A 341 -37.40 9.84 3.07
CA ARG A 341 -37.18 11.28 2.74
C ARG A 341 -37.21 11.56 1.24
N GLN A 342 -36.65 10.64 0.44
CA GLN A 342 -36.67 10.75 -1.01
C GLN A 342 -38.08 10.56 -1.59
N PHE A 343 -38.89 9.71 -0.97
CA PHE A 343 -40.30 9.53 -1.32
C PHE A 343 -41.11 10.77 -0.95
N ASP A 344 -40.90 11.36 0.23
CA ASP A 344 -41.59 12.60 0.64
C ASP A 344 -41.27 13.77 -0.30
N ALA A 345 -39.99 13.92 -0.71
CA ALA A 345 -39.59 14.90 -1.71
C ALA A 345 -40.25 14.67 -3.08
N LEU A 346 -40.38 13.40 -3.48
CA LEU A 346 -41.09 13.02 -4.71
C LEU A 346 -42.60 13.35 -4.62
N LEU A 347 -43.22 13.15 -3.46
CA LEU A 347 -44.62 13.52 -3.25
C LEU A 347 -44.83 15.04 -3.34
N ALA A 348 -43.90 15.83 -2.81
CA ALA A 348 -43.95 17.29 -2.94
C ALA A 348 -43.89 17.74 -4.42
N ASP A 349 -43.07 17.10 -5.25
CA ASP A 349 -43.04 17.37 -6.70
C ASP A 349 -44.34 16.97 -7.39
N LEU A 350 -44.90 15.80 -7.02
CA LEU A 350 -46.15 15.31 -7.58
C LEU A 350 -47.32 16.23 -7.24
N ALA A 351 -47.37 16.74 -6.00
CA ALA A 351 -48.37 17.70 -5.54
C ALA A 351 -48.23 19.09 -6.20
N ALA A 352 -47.05 19.42 -6.74
CA ALA A 352 -46.84 20.65 -7.49
C ALA A 352 -47.38 20.59 -8.94
N ARG A 353 -47.82 19.40 -9.41
CA ARG A 353 -48.46 19.25 -10.73
C ARG A 353 -49.92 19.70 -10.63
N PRO A 354 -50.42 20.54 -11.55
CA PRO A 354 -51.78 21.08 -11.48
C PRO A 354 -52.88 20.00 -11.61
N ASP A 355 -52.54 18.85 -12.19
CA ASP A 355 -53.47 17.75 -12.45
C ASP A 355 -53.57 16.76 -11.27
N LEU A 356 -52.79 16.96 -10.19
CA LEU A 356 -52.69 16.06 -9.05
C LEU A 356 -52.87 16.84 -7.74
N GLU A 357 -53.80 16.40 -6.91
CA GLU A 357 -54.00 16.93 -5.57
C GLU A 357 -53.56 15.88 -4.54
N LEU A 358 -52.71 16.27 -3.60
CA LEU A 358 -52.28 15.38 -2.51
C LEU A 358 -53.35 15.37 -1.41
N VAL A 359 -54.11 14.27 -1.31
CA VAL A 359 -55.27 14.16 -0.42
C VAL A 359 -54.87 13.69 0.98
N GLU A 360 -54.02 12.66 1.04
CA GLU A 360 -53.61 12.08 2.30
C GLU A 360 -52.15 11.65 2.22
N THR A 361 -51.39 11.97 3.25
CA THR A 361 -50.07 11.38 3.49
C THR A 361 -50.07 10.74 4.85
N ARG A 362 -49.69 9.46 4.90
CA ARG A 362 -49.40 8.79 6.16
C ARG A 362 -47.88 8.78 6.33
N PRO A 363 -47.30 9.71 7.09
CA PRO A 363 -45.88 9.65 7.40
C PRO A 363 -45.60 8.39 8.22
N ARG A 364 -44.39 7.86 8.03
CA ARG A 364 -43.91 6.72 8.80
C ARG A 364 -43.80 7.06 10.28
N SER A 365 -44.35 6.23 11.17
CA SER A 365 -44.21 6.38 12.62
C SER A 365 -43.26 5.33 13.22
N ALA A 366 -42.70 5.62 14.40
CA ALA A 366 -41.84 4.67 15.13
C ALA A 366 -42.60 3.40 15.59
N SER A 367 -43.93 3.48 15.72
CA SER A 367 -44.79 2.34 16.06
C SER A 367 -44.95 1.34 14.90
N ASP A 368 -44.67 1.73 13.66
CA ASP A 368 -44.73 0.81 12.50
C ASP A 368 -43.53 -0.17 12.45
N ASP A 369 -42.49 0.03 13.27
CA ASP A 369 -41.30 -0.83 13.39
C ASP A 369 -41.43 -1.95 14.43
N PHE A 370 -42.35 -1.81 15.39
CA PHE A 370 -42.65 -2.81 16.43
C PHE A 370 -44.12 -3.18 16.35
N PRO A 371 -44.49 -4.30 15.71
CA PRO A 371 -45.87 -4.75 15.74
C PRO A 371 -46.25 -5.05 17.18
N ASP A 372 -47.35 -4.46 17.66
CA ASP A 372 -47.97 -4.83 18.94
C ASP A 372 -48.13 -6.36 18.95
N HIS A 373 -47.52 -6.99 19.96
CA HIS A 373 -47.51 -8.44 20.15
C HIS A 373 -48.88 -9.01 20.52
#